data_AF-A0A914CGD4-F1
#
_entry.id   AF-A0A914CGD4-F1
#
_cell.length_a   1.000
_cell.length_b   1.000
_cell.length_c   1.000
_cell.angle_alpha   90.00
_cell.angle_beta   90.00
_cell.angle_gamma   90.00
#
_symmetry.space_group_name_H-M   'P 1'
#
loop_
_entity.id
_entity.type
_entity.pdbx_description
1 polymer ?
#
loop_
_entity_poly.entity_id
_entity_poly.type
_entity_poly.pdbx_seq_one_letter_code
_entity_poly.pdbx_strand_id
1 'polypeptide(L)'
;MYFYSAIYCYLKLALLFLVVTGSMALRCYRTNKETKETVVVENENYVYCSVFPSLAGNPHLTKSSSDGLTSEELDKPFEKFFEENDNIYNMLSVCLYEKYDWPSAWNPKFHSANKKAPEVEYTLRCVCNYDLCNGPSSFSTYINELSN
;
A
#
# COMPACT_ATOMS: atom_id res chain seq x y z
N MET A 1 -8.20 -14.09 -52.43
CA MET A 1 -7.93 -12.85 -51.65
C MET A 1 -8.69 -12.80 -50.32
N TYR A 2 -9.96 -13.21 -50.22
CA TYR A 2 -10.74 -13.11 -48.97
C TYR A 2 -10.25 -14.00 -47.79
N PHE A 3 -9.66 -15.17 -48.08
CA PHE A 3 -9.16 -16.09 -47.04
C PHE A 3 -8.01 -15.51 -46.21
N TYR A 4 -7.09 -14.78 -46.84
CA TYR A 4 -5.96 -14.15 -46.14
C TYR A 4 -6.40 -13.01 -45.20
N SER A 5 -7.46 -12.30 -45.58
CA SER A 5 -8.03 -11.22 -44.76
C SER A 5 -8.71 -11.76 -43.50
N ALA A 6 -9.44 -12.87 -43.60
CA ALA A 6 -10.07 -13.53 -42.46
C ALA A 6 -9.04 -14.04 -41.44
N ILE A 7 -7.99 -14.74 -41.91
CA ILE A 7 -6.91 -15.27 -41.06
C ILE A 7 -6.19 -14.14 -40.31
N TYR A 8 -5.92 -13.03 -40.99
CA TYR A 8 -5.26 -11.86 -40.38
C TYR A 8 -6.13 -11.21 -39.29
N CYS A 9 -7.45 -11.20 -39.47
CA CYS A 9 -8.40 -10.69 -38.49
C CYS A 9 -8.45 -11.58 -37.23
N TYR A 10 -8.47 -12.91 -37.40
CA TYR A 10 -8.43 -13.85 -36.27
C TYR A 10 -7.12 -13.76 -35.48
N LEU A 11 -5.98 -13.60 -36.16
CA LEU A 11 -4.67 -13.41 -35.51
C LEU A 11 -4.63 -12.14 -34.67
N LYS A 12 -5.18 -11.02 -35.17
CA LYS A 12 -5.28 -9.79 -34.39
C LYS A 12 -6.22 -9.92 -33.20
N LEU A 13 -7.35 -10.60 -33.37
CA LEU A 13 -8.32 -10.82 -32.29
C LEU A 13 -7.72 -11.69 -31.17
N ALA A 14 -6.99 -12.76 -31.55
CA ALA A 14 -6.31 -13.65 -30.62
C ALA A 14 -5.18 -12.94 -29.86
N LEU A 15 -4.41 -12.08 -30.55
CA LEU A 15 -3.38 -11.25 -29.93
C LEU A 15 -3.98 -10.25 -28.94
N LEU A 16 -5.13 -9.64 -29.27
CA LEU A 16 -5.84 -8.73 -28.37
C LEU A 16 -6.33 -9.48 -27.13
N PHE A 17 -6.86 -10.69 -27.28
CA PHE A 17 -7.33 -11.52 -26.17
C PHE A 17 -6.20 -11.88 -25.21
N LEU A 18 -5.02 -12.24 -25.74
CA LEU A 18 -3.82 -12.54 -24.95
C LEU A 18 -3.33 -11.33 -24.14
N VAL A 19 -3.43 -10.12 -24.69
CA VAL A 19 -3.03 -8.89 -24.00
C VAL A 19 -4.03 -8.53 -22.89
N VAL A 20 -5.33 -8.74 -23.13
CA VAL A 20 -6.39 -8.41 -22.15
C VAL A 20 -6.40 -9.38 -20.96
N THR A 21 -5.99 -10.64 -21.14
CA THR A 21 -5.85 -11.60 -20.03
C THR A 21 -4.62 -11.39 -19.15
N GLY A 22 -3.78 -10.39 -19.48
CA GLY A 22 -2.55 -10.08 -18.75
C GLY A 22 -2.70 -9.06 -17.61
N SER A 23 -3.92 -8.79 -17.12
CA SER A 23 -4.11 -7.96 -15.93
C SER A 23 -3.60 -8.71 -14.70
N MET A 24 -2.30 -8.58 -14.42
CA MET A 24 -1.73 -9.09 -13.17
C MET A 24 -2.35 -8.31 -12.01
N ALA A 25 -2.87 -9.02 -11.02
CA ALA A 25 -3.39 -8.38 -9.83
C ALA A 25 -2.22 -7.79 -9.02
N LEU A 26 -2.49 -6.73 -8.28
CA LEU A 26 -1.47 -6.02 -7.51
C LEU A 26 -0.85 -6.96 -6.46
N ARG A 27 0.47 -7.05 -6.45
CA ARG A 27 1.23 -7.85 -5.48
C ARG A 27 1.73 -6.98 -4.35
N CYS A 28 1.41 -7.35 -3.12
CA CYS A 28 1.82 -6.63 -1.92
C CYS A 28 2.54 -7.55 -0.94
N TYR A 29 3.34 -6.98 -0.05
CA TYR A 29 3.84 -7.69 1.11
C TYR A 29 2.80 -7.68 2.24
N ARG A 30 2.56 -8.83 2.86
CA ARG A 30 1.76 -8.98 4.08
C ARG A 30 2.63 -9.51 5.21
N THR A 31 2.58 -8.86 6.37
CA THR A 31 3.22 -9.36 7.59
C THR A 31 2.27 -10.30 8.33
N ASN A 32 2.68 -11.56 8.51
CA ASN A 32 1.95 -12.52 9.33
C ASN A 32 1.96 -12.07 10.80
N LYS A 33 0.79 -11.96 11.41
CA LYS A 33 0.65 -11.47 12.80
C LYS A 33 1.29 -12.42 13.82
N GLU A 34 1.28 -13.73 13.55
CA GLU A 34 1.78 -14.79 14.42
C GLU A 34 3.27 -15.05 14.20
N THR A 35 3.68 -15.31 12.95
CA THR A 35 5.08 -15.67 12.65
C THR A 35 6.00 -14.47 12.49
N LYS A 36 5.43 -13.25 12.33
CA LYS A 36 6.16 -12.01 11.97
C LYS A 36 6.88 -12.07 10.62
N GLU A 37 6.67 -13.14 9.85
CA GLU A 37 7.24 -13.28 8.52
C GLU A 37 6.48 -12.40 7.53
N THR A 38 7.21 -11.90 6.54
CA THR A 38 6.64 -11.11 5.46
C THR A 38 6.54 -11.98 4.21
N VAL A 39 5.34 -12.12 3.68
CA VAL A 39 5.03 -12.94 2.50
C VAL A 39 4.47 -12.07 1.39
N VAL A 40 4.71 -12.46 0.14
CA VAL A 40 4.05 -11.83 -1.01
C VAL A 40 2.64 -12.39 -1.12
N VAL A 41 1.66 -11.50 -1.23
CA VAL A 41 0.25 -11.82 -1.43
C VAL A 41 -0.28 -11.10 -2.67
N GLU A 42 -1.20 -11.76 -3.36
CA GLU A 42 -1.88 -11.25 -4.54
C GLU A 42 -3.39 -11.37 -4.31
N ASN A 43 -4.14 -10.32 -4.61
CA ASN A 43 -5.59 -10.29 -4.51
C ASN A 43 -6.13 -9.35 -5.58
N GLU A 44 -7.11 -9.81 -6.36
CA GLU A 44 -7.74 -9.04 -7.44
C GLU A 44 -8.43 -7.76 -6.96
N ASN A 45 -8.78 -7.70 -5.67
CA ASN A 45 -9.41 -6.52 -5.07
C ASN A 45 -8.40 -5.51 -4.52
N TYR A 46 -7.10 -5.83 -4.48
CA TYR A 46 -6.10 -4.87 -4.04
C TYR A 46 -5.83 -3.85 -5.14
N VAL A 47 -5.99 -2.60 -4.74
CA VAL A 47 -5.71 -1.43 -5.59
C VAL A 47 -4.48 -0.69 -5.07
N TYR A 48 -4.12 -0.91 -3.81
CA TYR A 48 -2.96 -0.29 -3.17
C TYR A 48 -2.22 -1.27 -2.26
N CYS A 49 -0.92 -1.05 -2.07
CA CYS A 49 -0.17 -1.61 -0.96
C CYS A 49 0.08 -0.53 0.09
N SER A 50 0.10 -0.94 1.36
CA SER A 50 0.33 -0.07 2.49
C SER A 50 1.46 -0.57 3.38
N VAL A 51 2.16 0.37 3.99
CA VAL A 51 3.18 0.13 5.01
C VAL A 51 3.07 1.14 6.15
N PHE A 52 3.14 0.63 7.36
CA PHE A 52 3.35 1.36 8.59
C PHE A 52 4.79 1.10 9.00
N PRO A 53 5.74 2.05 8.86
CA PRO A 53 7.11 1.80 9.25
C PRO A 53 7.28 1.87 10.77
N SER A 54 8.09 0.95 11.30
CA SER A 54 8.72 1.11 12.60
C SER A 54 9.97 1.96 12.42
N LEU A 55 9.98 3.17 12.96
CA LEU A 55 11.16 4.03 12.95
C LEU A 55 11.97 3.75 14.22
N ALA A 56 13.12 3.09 14.05
CA ALA A 56 14.07 2.86 15.14
C ALA A 56 14.48 4.22 15.75
N GLY A 57 14.26 4.39 17.06
CA GLY A 57 14.58 5.63 17.77
C GLY A 57 13.43 6.63 17.94
N ASN A 58 12.27 6.42 17.31
CA ASN A 58 11.06 7.20 17.61
C ASN A 58 10.11 6.37 18.49
N PRO A 59 10.00 6.67 19.81
CA PRO A 59 9.19 5.87 20.74
C PRO A 59 7.68 5.93 20.44
N HIS A 60 7.23 6.82 19.55
CA HIS A 60 5.83 6.93 19.17
C HIS A 60 5.46 6.01 17.98
N LEU A 61 6.43 5.57 17.17
CA LEU A 61 6.23 4.75 15.96
C LEU A 61 6.55 3.28 16.22
N THR A 62 5.63 2.61 16.90
CA THR A 62 5.93 1.37 17.64
C THR A 62 5.58 0.06 16.92
N LYS A 63 4.97 0.10 15.73
CA LYS A 63 4.61 -1.12 15.00
C LYS A 63 4.91 -0.99 13.52
N SER A 64 5.70 -1.93 13.00
CA SER A 64 5.78 -2.16 11.57
C SER A 64 4.66 -3.10 11.13
N SER A 65 3.99 -2.77 10.03
CA SER A 65 3.01 -3.65 9.39
C SER A 65 2.93 -3.31 7.92
N SER A 66 2.89 -4.32 7.06
CA SER A 66 2.66 -4.18 5.63
C SER A 66 1.44 -5.00 5.23
N ASP A 67 0.56 -4.44 4.40
CA ASP A 67 -0.61 -5.16 3.86
C ASP A 67 -1.12 -4.55 2.54
N GLY A 68 -1.84 -5.33 1.74
CA GLY A 68 -2.61 -4.85 0.59
C GLY A 68 -3.97 -4.30 1.02
N LEU A 69 -4.45 -3.25 0.33
CA LEU A 69 -5.70 -2.56 0.62
C LEU A 69 -6.62 -2.54 -0.61
N THR A 70 -7.89 -2.78 -0.38
CA THR A 70 -8.97 -2.49 -1.33
C THR A 70 -9.28 -0.98 -1.34
N SER A 71 -10.01 -0.51 -2.35
CA SER A 71 -10.46 0.90 -2.37
C SER A 71 -11.37 1.24 -1.19
N GLU A 72 -12.18 0.31 -0.70
CA GLU A 72 -13.09 0.53 0.43
C GLU A 72 -12.36 0.67 1.78
N GLU A 73 -11.20 0.05 1.93
CA GLU A 73 -10.38 0.09 3.15
C GLU A 73 -9.49 1.34 3.25
N LEU A 74 -9.45 2.15 2.19
CA LEU A 74 -8.62 3.33 2.10
C LEU A 74 -9.38 4.57 2.60
N ASP A 75 -8.70 5.44 3.32
CA ASP A 75 -9.29 6.71 3.71
C ASP A 75 -9.46 7.63 2.49
N LYS A 76 -10.60 8.32 2.42
CA LYS A 76 -10.96 9.28 1.35
C LYS A 76 -9.84 10.25 0.92
N PRO A 77 -8.96 10.75 1.80
CA PRO A 77 -7.87 11.62 1.38
C PRO A 77 -6.90 10.96 0.40
N PHE A 78 -6.58 9.67 0.56
CA PHE A 78 -5.62 8.99 -0.33
C PHE A 78 -6.20 8.74 -1.71
N GLU A 79 -7.46 8.28 -1.77
CA GLU A 79 -8.20 8.09 -3.02
C GLU A 79 -8.18 9.38 -3.84
N LYS A 80 -8.54 10.49 -3.20
CA LYS A 80 -8.49 11.83 -3.81
C LYS A 80 -7.08 12.20 -4.31
N PHE A 81 -6.02 11.95 -3.54
CA PHE A 81 -4.64 12.27 -3.97
C PHE A 81 -4.21 11.49 -5.22
N PHE A 82 -4.60 10.21 -5.33
CA PHE A 82 -4.27 9.41 -6.51
C PHE A 82 -5.17 9.75 -7.70
N GLU A 83 -6.44 10.10 -7.47
CA GLU A 83 -7.39 10.54 -8.51
C GLU A 83 -7.08 11.94 -9.09
N GLU A 84 -6.54 12.86 -8.27
CA GLU A 84 -6.23 14.23 -8.70
C GLU A 84 -4.95 14.35 -9.55
N ASN A 85 -4.23 13.25 -9.80
CA ASN A 85 -3.08 13.30 -10.70
C ASN A 85 -3.47 13.50 -12.16
N ASP A 86 -3.03 14.63 -12.70
CA ASP A 86 -2.98 14.87 -14.13
C ASP A 86 -2.12 13.80 -14.83
N ASN A 87 -2.46 13.46 -16.08
CA ASN A 87 -1.79 12.45 -16.91
C ASN A 87 -0.26 12.67 -17.11
N ILE A 88 0.26 13.82 -16.67
CA ILE A 88 1.66 14.22 -16.77
C ILE A 88 2.45 13.85 -15.50
N TYR A 89 1.80 13.83 -14.33
CA TYR A 89 2.44 13.52 -13.05
C TYR A 89 1.72 12.34 -12.41
N ASN A 90 2.31 11.15 -12.46
CA ASN A 90 1.77 9.99 -11.76
C ASN A 90 2.36 9.93 -10.35
N MET A 91 1.55 10.17 -9.32
CA MET A 91 1.96 9.89 -7.95
C MET A 91 1.95 8.38 -7.74
N LEU A 92 3.12 7.84 -7.41
CA LEU A 92 3.31 6.40 -7.19
C LEU A 92 3.15 6.02 -5.71
N SER A 93 3.33 6.98 -4.81
CA SER A 93 3.24 6.78 -3.37
C SER A 93 2.87 8.07 -2.63
N VAL A 94 2.19 7.91 -1.49
CA VAL A 94 1.83 8.97 -0.54
C VAL A 94 2.16 8.50 0.87
N CYS A 95 2.76 9.36 1.69
CA CYS A 95 2.99 9.11 3.11
C CYS A 95 2.32 10.19 3.95
N LEU A 96 1.48 9.79 4.91
CA LEU A 96 0.83 10.68 5.85
C LEU A 96 1.36 10.45 7.25
N TYR A 97 1.70 11.55 7.93
CA TYR A 97 2.04 11.54 9.35
C TYR A 97 0.78 11.88 10.15
N GLU A 98 0.19 10.85 10.74
CA GLU A 98 -1.09 10.92 11.43
C GLU A 98 -0.88 11.09 12.93
N LYS A 99 -1.65 12.00 13.53
CA LYS A 99 -1.75 12.20 14.96
C LYS A 99 -3.04 11.54 15.46
N TYR A 100 -2.91 10.55 16.32
CA TYR A 100 -4.01 9.88 16.99
C TYR A 100 -4.13 10.39 18.43
N ASP A 101 -5.27 11.03 18.70
CA ASP A 101 -5.66 11.46 20.05
C ASP A 101 -6.66 10.43 20.59
N TRP A 102 -6.14 9.39 21.25
CA TRP A 102 -6.97 8.36 21.84
C TRP A 102 -7.42 8.83 23.24
N PRO A 103 -8.73 8.81 23.54
CA PRO A 103 -9.19 8.91 24.92
C PRO A 103 -8.46 7.85 25.76
N SER A 104 -7.91 8.26 26.90
CA SER A 104 -7.07 7.42 27.76
C SER A 104 -7.69 6.07 28.14
N ALA A 105 -9.03 5.97 28.15
CA ALA A 105 -9.77 4.74 28.41
C ALA A 105 -9.69 3.69 27.27
N TRP A 106 -9.35 4.10 26.04
CA TRP A 106 -9.46 3.26 24.84
C TRP A 106 -8.11 2.78 24.31
N ASN A 107 -6.99 3.20 24.90
CA ASN A 107 -5.68 2.73 24.48
C ASN A 107 -5.37 1.36 25.11
N PRO A 108 -5.33 0.26 24.33
CA PRO A 108 -5.14 -1.09 24.86
C PRO A 108 -3.75 -1.32 25.47
N LYS A 109 -2.78 -0.42 25.23
CA LYS A 109 -1.44 -0.48 25.86
C LYS A 109 -1.41 0.10 27.28
N PHE A 110 -2.41 0.88 27.69
CA PHE A 110 -2.42 1.61 28.97
C PHE A 110 -3.54 1.19 29.92
N HIS A 111 -4.23 0.08 29.64
CA HIS A 111 -5.20 -0.55 30.55
C HIS A 111 -4.59 -1.15 31.83
N SER A 112 -3.30 -0.91 32.11
CA SER A 112 -2.64 -1.29 33.35
C SER A 112 -2.58 -0.07 34.28
N ALA A 113 -3.25 -0.18 35.43
CA ALA A 113 -3.67 0.87 36.36
C ALA A 113 -2.58 1.84 36.92
N ASN A 114 -1.32 1.78 36.47
CA ASN A 114 -0.22 2.56 37.05
C ASN A 114 0.70 3.25 36.02
N LYS A 115 0.30 3.38 34.75
CA LYS A 115 1.07 4.13 33.74
C LYS A 115 0.26 5.32 33.23
N LYS A 116 0.76 6.55 33.43
CA LYS A 116 0.24 7.74 32.74
C LYS A 116 0.24 7.47 31.24
N ALA A 117 -0.93 7.53 30.61
CA ALA A 117 -1.03 7.37 29.17
C ALA A 117 -0.26 8.50 28.46
N PRO A 118 0.59 8.23 27.45
CA PRO A 118 1.06 9.27 26.55
C PRO A 118 -0.15 9.81 25.79
N GLU A 119 -0.36 11.12 25.89
CA GLU A 119 -1.53 11.88 25.40
C GLU A 119 -1.65 11.95 23.87
N VAL A 120 -0.69 11.45 23.10
CA VAL A 120 -0.73 11.50 21.64
C VAL A 120 0.07 10.34 21.06
N GLU A 121 -0.53 9.54 20.17
CA GLU A 121 0.19 8.58 19.33
C GLU A 121 0.40 9.18 17.94
N TYR A 122 1.60 9.02 17.39
CA TYR A 122 1.88 9.41 16.02
C TYR A 122 2.13 8.15 15.19
N THR A 123 1.58 8.10 13.99
CA THR A 123 1.79 7.00 13.04
C THR A 123 2.16 7.57 11.69
N LEU A 124 3.23 7.07 11.08
CA LEU A 124 3.49 7.30 9.67
C LEU A 124 2.80 6.15 8.93
N ARG A 125 1.97 6.47 7.93
CA ARG A 125 1.32 5.50 7.05
C ARG A 125 1.64 5.87 5.62
N CYS A 126 2.13 4.91 4.85
CA CYS A 126 2.43 5.10 3.45
C CYS A 126 1.62 4.14 2.58
N VAL A 127 1.17 4.63 1.43
CA VAL A 127 0.31 3.94 0.47
C VAL A 127 0.88 4.13 -0.93
N CYS A 128 0.84 3.09 -1.75
CA CYS A 128 1.36 3.09 -3.11
C CYS A 128 0.58 2.13 -4.00
N ASN A 129 0.53 2.38 -5.31
CA ASN A 129 -0.31 1.67 -6.27
C ASN A 129 0.50 0.82 -7.28
N TYR A 130 1.70 0.38 -6.91
CA TYR A 130 2.57 -0.43 -7.77
C TYR A 130 3.09 -1.66 -7.05
N ASP A 131 3.46 -2.69 -7.81
CA ASP A 131 3.85 -4.00 -7.28
C ASP A 131 4.98 -3.91 -6.25
N LEU A 132 4.75 -4.57 -5.10
CA LEU A 132 5.73 -4.80 -4.03
C LEU A 132 6.32 -3.51 -3.43
N CYS A 133 5.65 -2.39 -3.60
CA CYS A 133 6.10 -1.08 -3.15
C CYS A 133 6.22 -0.93 -1.63
N ASN A 134 5.46 -1.73 -0.88
CA ASN A 134 5.46 -1.74 0.59
C ASN A 134 6.56 -2.63 1.21
N GLY A 135 7.55 -3.01 0.39
CA GLY A 135 8.69 -3.82 0.81
C GLY A 135 9.72 -3.06 1.65
N PRO A 136 10.44 -3.74 2.56
CA PRO A 136 11.40 -3.09 3.46
C PRO A 136 12.54 -2.36 2.72
N SER A 137 13.07 -2.95 1.64
CA SER A 137 14.13 -2.36 0.83
C SER A 137 13.64 -1.17 0.01
N SER A 138 12.50 -1.33 -0.69
CA SER A 138 11.92 -0.29 -1.55
C SER A 138 11.53 0.95 -0.76
N PHE A 139 10.90 0.76 0.40
CA PHE A 139 10.45 1.86 1.24
C PHE A 139 11.61 2.59 1.93
N SER A 140 12.60 1.86 2.45
CA SER A 140 13.76 2.46 3.10
C SER A 140 14.58 3.28 2.11
N THR A 141 14.76 2.78 0.87
CA THR A 141 15.36 3.55 -0.21
C THR A 141 14.58 4.82 -0.52
N TYR A 142 13.25 4.74 -0.68
CA TYR A 142 12.39 5.91 -0.93
C TYR A 142 12.51 6.98 0.16
N ILE A 143 12.48 6.60 1.44
CA ILE A 143 12.64 7.56 2.55
C ILE A 143 14.03 8.19 2.56
N ASN A 144 15.07 7.41 2.31
CA ASN A 144 16.44 7.92 2.27
C ASN A 144 16.64 8.91 1.11
N GLU A 145 16.02 8.65 -0.04
CA GLU A 145 16.04 9.56 -1.20
C GLU A 145 15.32 10.89 -0.93
N LEU A 146 14.28 10.89 -0.10
CA LEU A 146 13.58 12.13 0.30
C LEU A 146 14.33 12.95 1.36
N SER A 147 15.33 12.38 2.02
CA SER A 147 16.08 13.02 3.11
C SER A 147 17.39 13.70 2.67
N ASN A 148 17.75 13.58 1.39
CA ASN A 148 18.86 14.28 0.74
C ASN A 148 18.34 15.39 -0.18
#